data_AF-A0A954ITI8-F1
#
_entry.id   AF-A0A954ITI8-F1
#
_cell.length_a   1.000
_cell.length_b   1.000
_cell.length_c   1.000
_cell.angle_alpha   90.00
_cell.angle_beta   90.00
_cell.angle_gamma   90.00
#
_symmetry.space_group_name_H-M   'P 1'
#
loop_
_entity.id
_entity.type
_entity.pdbx_description
1 polymer ?
#
loop_
_entity_poly.entity_id
_entity_poly.type
_entity_poly.pdbx_seq_one_letter_code
_entity_poly.pdbx_strand_id
1 'polypeptide(L)'
;LDDVRKWMVGSSLYGGRPRLRWKKTGIGGFHHLEPKENEWSFKYWTIHELANHQELIDEGQAQNHCVAIYTPDCAKGESSIWSLRCQGALESQRVLTIEVDPEARMIVTALGECNSLPKPNARTVMELWAEAEGLKIARWVWAVQLQHRFLQVRLLLSCCNRHAGVSSSIVTETILVLKP
;
A
#
# COMPACT_ATOMS: atom_id res chain seq x y z
N LEU A 1 -17.71 -14.14 -6.92
CA LEU A 1 -17.93 -13.22 -5.76
C LEU A 1 -18.19 -13.99 -4.46
N ASP A 2 -18.64 -15.25 -4.53
CA ASP A 2 -18.97 -16.06 -3.35
C ASP A 2 -17.77 -16.67 -2.61
N ASP A 3 -16.62 -16.84 -3.29
CA ASP A 3 -15.45 -17.43 -2.64
C ASP A 3 -14.88 -16.55 -1.54
N VAL A 4 -14.74 -15.24 -1.74
CA VAL A 4 -14.11 -14.33 -0.76
C VAL A 4 -14.96 -14.17 0.50
N ARG A 5 -16.29 -14.19 0.37
CA ARG A 5 -17.22 -14.02 1.50
C ARG A 5 -17.28 -15.25 2.41
N LYS A 6 -16.95 -16.45 1.90
CA LYS A 6 -16.96 -17.69 2.68
C LYS A 6 -15.81 -17.78 3.70
N TRP A 7 -14.76 -16.95 3.57
CA TRP A 7 -13.56 -17.03 4.43
C TRP A 7 -13.56 -16.11 5.65
N MET A 8 -14.46 -15.11 5.71
CA MET A 8 -14.54 -14.21 6.87
C MET A 8 -15.30 -14.81 8.06
N VAL A 9 -15.97 -15.95 7.86
CA VAL A 9 -16.77 -16.64 8.89
C VAL A 9 -16.07 -17.94 9.27
N GLY A 10 -14.99 -17.86 10.03
CA GLY A 10 -14.21 -19.05 10.41
C GLY A 10 -13.02 -18.76 11.31
N SER A 11 -13.26 -18.08 12.43
CA SER A 11 -12.29 -17.95 13.52
C SER A 11 -12.46 -19.10 14.51
N SER A 12 -11.55 -20.08 14.51
CA SER A 12 -11.13 -20.80 15.73
C SER A 12 -9.98 -21.80 15.47
N LEU A 13 -8.88 -21.61 16.19
CA LEU A 13 -8.02 -22.62 16.85
C LEU A 13 -7.13 -23.56 16.01
N TYR A 14 -5.81 -23.40 16.22
CA TYR A 14 -4.69 -24.33 15.94
C TYR A 14 -4.54 -24.88 14.51
N GLY A 15 -3.63 -24.27 13.74
CA GLY A 15 -3.09 -24.84 12.51
C GLY A 15 -2.58 -23.74 11.57
N GLY A 16 -1.27 -23.70 11.35
CA GLY A 16 -0.60 -22.66 10.55
C GLY A 16 -1.23 -22.53 9.17
N ARG A 17 -1.91 -21.39 8.93
CA ARG A 17 -2.42 -21.05 7.60
C ARG A 17 -1.23 -20.97 6.63
N PRO A 18 -1.32 -21.55 5.42
CA PRO A 18 -0.35 -21.25 4.37
C PRO A 18 -0.25 -19.73 4.22
N ARG A 19 0.96 -19.17 4.29
CA ARG A 19 1.16 -17.74 4.04
C ARG A 19 0.78 -17.50 2.58
N LEU A 20 -0.42 -16.93 2.36
CA LEU A 20 -0.91 -16.62 1.03
C LEU A 20 0.12 -15.75 0.31
N ARG A 21 0.67 -16.28 -0.77
CA ARG A 21 1.72 -15.69 -1.59
C ARG A 21 1.24 -15.71 -3.04
N TRP A 22 1.56 -14.66 -3.78
CA TRP A 22 1.22 -14.54 -5.20
C TRP A 22 2.45 -14.28 -6.04
N LYS A 23 2.27 -14.38 -7.36
CA LYS A 23 3.33 -14.11 -8.33
C LYS A 23 3.60 -12.60 -8.35
N LYS A 24 4.89 -12.25 -8.31
CA LYS A 24 5.36 -10.89 -8.52
C LYS A 24 5.01 -10.37 -9.91
N THR A 25 4.77 -9.08 -10.02
CA THR A 25 4.35 -8.41 -11.27
C THR A 25 5.43 -8.36 -12.36
N GLY A 26 6.69 -8.61 -12.00
CA GLY A 26 7.82 -8.54 -12.94
C GLY A 26 8.35 -7.13 -13.18
N ILE A 27 7.79 -6.12 -12.50
CA ILE A 27 8.42 -4.80 -12.33
C ILE A 27 9.63 -4.99 -11.41
N GLY A 28 10.73 -4.28 -11.69
CA GLY A 28 11.95 -4.32 -10.90
C GLY A 28 11.82 -3.57 -9.58
N GLY A 29 12.53 -4.05 -8.56
CA GLY A 29 12.81 -3.24 -7.36
C GLY A 29 13.78 -2.10 -7.67
N PHE A 30 14.04 -1.26 -6.67
CA PHE A 30 14.94 -0.11 -6.83
C PHE A 30 15.91 0.00 -5.66
N HIS A 31 17.10 0.53 -5.96
CA HIS A 31 18.12 0.85 -4.98
C HIS A 31 18.74 2.20 -5.32
N HIS A 32 18.85 3.09 -4.32
CA HIS A 32 19.46 4.40 -4.51
C HIS A 32 20.27 4.79 -3.27
N LEU A 33 21.55 5.10 -3.46
CA LEU A 33 22.41 5.60 -2.41
C LEU A 33 22.50 7.11 -2.53
N GLU A 34 22.03 7.84 -1.52
CA GLU A 34 22.26 9.29 -1.47
C GLU A 34 23.74 9.58 -1.24
N PRO A 35 24.27 10.65 -1.85
CA PRO A 35 25.62 11.13 -1.56
C PRO A 35 25.78 11.38 -0.06
N LYS A 36 26.94 11.01 0.48
CA LYS A 36 27.28 11.29 1.87
C LYS A 36 27.42 12.80 2.08
N GLU A 37 26.77 13.34 3.11
CA GLU A 37 27.00 14.73 3.54
C GLU A 37 28.28 14.83 4.38
N ASN A 38 28.62 13.76 5.11
CA ASN A 38 29.87 13.60 5.86
C ASN A 38 30.24 12.11 5.96
N GLU A 39 31.42 11.78 6.49
CA GLU A 39 31.94 10.41 6.54
C GLU A 39 31.01 9.40 7.26
N TRP A 40 30.14 9.89 8.13
CA TRP A 40 29.25 9.12 9.01
C TRP A 40 27.78 9.14 8.57
N SER A 41 27.42 9.90 7.55
CA SER A 41 26.05 9.96 7.02
C SER A 41 25.93 9.20 5.70
N PHE A 42 25.02 8.23 5.66
CA PHE A 42 24.55 7.63 4.41
C PHE A 42 23.05 7.41 4.51
N LYS A 43 22.38 7.44 3.37
CA LYS A 43 20.99 6.99 3.22
C LYS A 43 20.90 6.05 2.03
N TYR A 44 20.51 4.82 2.31
CA TYR A 44 20.30 3.78 1.33
C TYR A 44 18.81 3.51 1.19
N TRP A 45 18.28 3.80 0.01
CA TRP A 45 16.88 3.64 -0.30
C TRP A 45 16.64 2.34 -1.03
N THR A 46 15.55 1.66 -0.70
CA THR A 46 15.13 0.43 -1.38
C THR A 46 13.64 0.43 -1.67
N ILE A 47 13.24 -0.08 -2.83
CA ILE A 47 11.85 -0.34 -3.19
C ILE A 47 11.71 -1.81 -3.54
N HIS A 48 10.76 -2.50 -2.92
CA HIS A 48 10.46 -3.90 -3.23
C HIS A 48 8.97 -4.23 -3.12
N GLU A 49 8.55 -5.15 -3.98
CA GLU A 49 7.19 -5.66 -4.00
C GLU A 49 6.90 -6.57 -2.80
N LEU A 50 5.75 -6.33 -2.17
CA LEU A 50 5.16 -7.16 -1.14
C LEU A 50 4.28 -8.21 -1.83
N ALA A 51 4.74 -9.45 -1.81
CA ALA A 51 4.17 -10.55 -2.60
C ALA A 51 3.47 -11.61 -1.73
N ASN A 52 3.24 -11.33 -0.46
CA ASN A 52 2.46 -12.19 0.42
C ASN A 52 1.66 -11.41 1.47
N HIS A 53 0.63 -12.07 2.00
CA HIS A 53 -0.31 -11.47 2.95
C HIS A 53 0.36 -10.98 4.23
N GLN A 54 1.35 -11.70 4.74
CA GLN A 54 2.05 -11.30 5.97
C GLN A 54 2.86 -10.02 5.75
N GLU A 55 3.52 -9.87 4.60
CA GLU A 55 4.22 -8.63 4.25
C GLU A 55 3.28 -7.42 4.23
N LEU A 56 2.04 -7.57 3.74
CA LEU A 56 1.04 -6.49 3.78
C LEU A 56 0.58 -6.17 5.21
N ILE A 57 0.46 -7.17 6.09
CA ILE A 57 0.16 -6.93 7.52
C ILE A 57 1.30 -6.15 8.17
N ASP A 58 2.54 -6.61 7.97
CA ASP A 58 3.72 -5.99 8.59
C ASP A 58 3.94 -4.56 8.08
N GLU A 59 3.65 -4.29 6.80
CA GLU A 59 3.68 -2.95 6.23
C GLU A 59 2.61 -2.07 6.86
N GLY A 60 1.38 -2.56 6.92
CA GLY A 60 0.25 -1.81 7.47
C GLY A 60 0.41 -1.48 8.96
N GLN A 61 0.98 -2.40 9.74
CA GLN A 61 1.30 -2.16 11.15
C GLN A 61 2.38 -1.09 11.32
N ALA A 62 3.44 -1.14 10.51
CA ALA A 62 4.54 -0.18 10.63
C ALA A 62 4.18 1.22 10.13
N GLN A 63 3.32 1.32 9.11
CA GLN A 63 2.91 2.59 8.53
C GLN A 63 1.55 3.08 9.08
N ASN A 64 0.92 2.37 10.02
CA ASN A 64 -0.38 2.70 10.60
C ASN A 64 -1.53 2.84 9.58
N HIS A 65 -1.63 1.92 8.61
CA HIS A 65 -2.76 1.86 7.66
C HIS A 65 -3.12 0.42 7.22
N CYS A 66 -4.32 0.23 6.68
CA CYS A 66 -4.90 -1.11 6.46
C CYS A 66 -4.56 -1.72 5.08
N VAL A 67 -3.30 -1.75 4.66
CA VAL A 67 -2.93 -2.25 3.32
C VAL A 67 -3.16 -3.75 3.11
N ALA A 68 -3.29 -4.54 4.18
CA ALA A 68 -3.64 -5.95 4.09
C ALA A 68 -4.97 -6.22 3.35
N ILE A 69 -5.86 -5.23 3.25
CA ILE A 69 -7.11 -5.33 2.48
C ILE A 69 -6.87 -5.59 0.99
N TYR A 70 -5.71 -5.21 0.45
CA TYR A 70 -5.36 -5.40 -0.97
C TYR A 70 -4.98 -6.85 -1.33
N THR A 71 -4.93 -7.75 -0.35
CA THR A 71 -4.58 -9.17 -0.56
C THR A 71 -5.33 -9.83 -1.73
N PRO A 72 -6.67 -9.68 -1.89
CA PRO A 72 -7.37 -10.30 -3.01
C PRO A 72 -6.98 -9.71 -4.37
N ASP A 73 -6.81 -8.40 -4.45
CA ASP A 73 -6.46 -7.70 -5.70
C ASP A 73 -5.02 -8.05 -6.11
N CYS A 74 -4.11 -8.12 -5.14
CA CYS A 74 -2.74 -8.57 -5.37
C CYS A 74 -2.66 -10.04 -5.78
N ALA A 75 -3.47 -10.91 -5.18
CA ALA A 75 -3.50 -12.33 -5.53
C ALA A 75 -3.97 -12.57 -6.97
N LYS A 76 -4.81 -11.68 -7.52
CA LYS A 76 -5.27 -11.73 -8.91
C LYS A 76 -4.34 -10.98 -9.89
N GLY A 77 -3.40 -10.19 -9.40
CA GLY A 77 -2.56 -9.31 -10.22
C GLY A 77 -3.26 -8.02 -10.67
N GLU A 78 -4.38 -7.66 -10.06
CA GLU A 78 -5.11 -6.40 -10.33
C GLU A 78 -4.42 -5.19 -9.66
N SER A 79 -3.59 -5.44 -8.65
CA SER A 79 -2.83 -4.42 -7.93
C SER A 79 -1.51 -5.01 -7.44
N SER A 80 -0.48 -4.19 -7.28
CA SER A 80 0.75 -4.57 -6.59
C SER A 80 1.16 -3.51 -5.59
N ILE A 81 1.62 -3.97 -4.43
CA ILE A 81 1.99 -3.10 -3.32
C ILE A 81 3.50 -3.17 -3.12
N TRP A 82 4.10 -2.01 -2.92
CA TRP A 82 5.53 -1.81 -2.83
C TRP A 82 5.89 -1.05 -1.58
N SER A 83 6.96 -1.46 -0.90
CA SER A 83 7.50 -0.77 0.27
C SER A 83 8.76 0.00 -0.13
N LEU A 84 8.70 1.33 -0.05
CA LEU A 84 9.86 2.20 -0.09
C LEU A 84 10.43 2.34 1.32
N ARG A 85 11.70 1.99 1.49
CA ARG A 85 12.41 2.05 2.78
C ARG A 85 13.66 2.90 2.67
N CYS A 86 14.03 3.54 3.78
CA CYS A 86 15.28 4.27 3.93
C CYS A 86 16.07 3.67 5.08
N GLN A 87 17.31 3.28 4.82
CA GLN A 87 18.27 2.86 5.81
C GLN A 87 19.36 3.92 5.95
N GLY A 88 19.46 4.51 7.14
CA GLY A 88 20.57 5.34 7.56
C GLY A 88 21.57 4.58 8.43
N ALA A 89 22.56 5.32 8.96
CA ALA A 89 23.59 4.75 9.84
C ALA A 89 23.03 4.17 11.15
N LEU A 90 21.97 4.77 11.69
CA LEU A 90 21.41 4.41 13.00
C LEU A 90 19.96 3.91 12.93
N GLU A 91 19.27 4.17 11.83
CA GLU A 91 17.84 3.89 11.69
C GLU A 91 17.52 3.22 10.35
N SER A 92 16.50 2.38 10.35
CA SER A 92 15.90 1.82 9.15
C SER A 92 14.39 1.97 9.27
N GLN A 93 13.76 2.63 8.31
CA GLN A 93 12.34 2.93 8.34
C GLN A 93 11.66 2.63 7.00
N ARG A 94 10.40 2.21 7.08
CA ARG A 94 9.47 2.27 5.95
C ARG A 94 9.06 3.72 5.77
N VAL A 95 9.01 4.17 4.53
CA VAL A 95 8.79 5.58 4.20
C VAL A 95 7.51 5.74 3.40
N LEU A 96 7.31 4.93 2.35
CA LEU A 96 6.07 4.91 1.58
C LEU A 96 5.59 3.50 1.34
N THR A 97 4.28 3.35 1.34
CA THR A 97 3.57 2.25 0.72
C THR A 97 3.02 2.73 -0.61
N ILE A 98 3.43 2.08 -1.70
CA ILE A 98 3.12 2.48 -3.07
C ILE A 98 2.25 1.40 -3.71
N GLU A 99 1.12 1.81 -4.29
CA GLU A 99 0.24 0.95 -5.08
C GLU A 99 0.49 1.20 -6.57
N VAL A 100 0.70 0.11 -7.31
CA VAL A 100 0.86 0.12 -8.76
C VAL A 100 -0.21 -0.74 -9.40
N ASP A 101 -0.88 -0.17 -10.39
CA ASP A 101 -1.66 -0.90 -11.39
C ASP A 101 -0.69 -1.58 -12.37
N PRO A 102 -0.59 -2.92 -12.36
CA PRO A 102 0.40 -3.63 -13.18
C PRO A 102 0.07 -3.58 -14.67
N GLU A 103 -1.21 -3.56 -15.04
CA GLU A 103 -1.67 -3.53 -16.43
C GLU A 103 -1.39 -2.16 -17.06
N ALA A 104 -1.76 -1.09 -16.35
CA ALA A 104 -1.53 0.28 -16.81
C ALA A 104 -0.07 0.73 -16.65
N ARG A 105 0.77 -0.05 -15.95
CA ARG A 105 2.11 0.34 -15.46
C ARG A 105 2.07 1.73 -14.82
N MET A 106 1.20 1.89 -13.85
CA MET A 106 0.89 3.20 -13.26
C MET A 106 0.92 3.17 -11.73
N ILE A 107 1.68 4.08 -11.13
CA ILE A 107 1.58 4.40 -9.71
C ILE A 107 0.26 5.13 -9.49
N VAL A 108 -0.67 4.49 -8.78
CA VAL A 108 -2.02 5.00 -8.52
C VAL A 108 -2.15 5.64 -7.14
N THR A 109 -1.36 5.15 -6.17
CA THR A 109 -1.37 5.64 -4.79
C THR A 109 0.04 5.57 -4.20
N ALA A 110 0.43 6.55 -3.39
CA ALA A 110 1.67 6.51 -2.61
C ALA A 110 1.45 7.25 -1.28
N LEU A 111 1.56 6.54 -0.17
CA LEU A 111 1.23 7.06 1.17
C LEU A 111 2.33 6.73 2.17
N GLY A 112 2.64 7.70 3.02
CA GLY A 112 3.50 7.51 4.18
C GLY A 112 2.74 7.06 5.42
N GLU A 113 3.41 7.15 6.56
CA GLU A 113 2.84 6.82 7.87
C GLU A 113 1.52 7.58 8.10
N CYS A 114 0.52 6.89 8.66
CA CYS A 114 -0.82 7.41 8.95
C CYS A 114 -1.51 8.01 7.71
N ASN A 115 -1.25 7.45 6.53
CA ASN A 115 -1.74 7.94 5.23
C ASN A 115 -1.27 9.37 4.89
N SER A 116 -0.11 9.78 5.41
CA SER A 116 0.49 11.08 5.08
C SER A 116 0.97 11.14 3.63
N LEU A 117 1.11 12.37 3.12
CA LEU A 117 1.66 12.59 1.79
C LEU A 117 3.16 12.26 1.73
N PRO A 118 3.68 11.86 0.56
CA PRO A 118 5.10 11.64 0.38
C PRO A 118 5.96 12.87 0.74
N LYS A 119 6.96 12.66 1.60
CA LYS A 119 8.01 13.66 1.87
C LYS A 119 8.85 13.90 0.60
N PRO A 120 9.45 15.10 0.41
CA PRO A 120 10.20 15.43 -0.81
C PRO A 120 11.24 14.39 -1.25
N ASN A 121 12.13 13.94 -0.35
CA ASN A 121 13.16 12.95 -0.70
C ASN A 121 12.55 11.61 -1.14
N ALA A 122 11.52 11.14 -0.44
CA ALA A 122 10.84 9.90 -0.77
C ALA A 122 10.13 9.98 -2.13
N ARG A 123 9.57 11.15 -2.45
CA ARG A 123 9.00 11.44 -3.76
C ARG A 123 10.06 11.38 -4.85
N THR A 124 11.21 12.03 -4.67
CA THR A 124 12.32 11.98 -5.64
C THR A 124 12.74 10.53 -5.91
N VAL A 125 12.92 9.72 -4.87
CA VAL A 125 13.30 8.31 -5.04
C VAL A 125 12.24 7.50 -5.78
N MET A 126 10.95 7.74 -5.49
CA MET A 126 9.85 7.10 -6.20
C MET A 126 9.78 7.53 -7.67
N GLU A 127 10.05 8.81 -7.98
CA GLU A 127 10.11 9.32 -9.36
C GLU A 127 11.27 8.69 -10.13
N LEU A 128 12.45 8.55 -9.51
CA LEU A 128 13.60 7.83 -10.10
C LEU A 128 13.29 6.36 -10.39
N TRP A 129 12.59 5.69 -9.48
CA TRP A 129 12.15 4.32 -9.72
C TRP A 129 11.11 4.23 -10.84
N ALA A 130 10.15 5.15 -10.86
CA ALA A 130 9.15 5.21 -11.91
C ALA A 130 9.80 5.41 -13.29
N GLU A 131 10.82 6.27 -13.39
CA GLU A 131 11.59 6.44 -14.62
C GLU A 131 12.34 5.16 -15.01
N ALA A 132 13.06 4.54 -14.07
CA ALA A 132 13.85 3.32 -14.31
C ALA A 132 12.98 2.15 -14.81
N GLU A 133 11.77 2.02 -14.27
CA GLU A 133 10.83 0.96 -14.63
C GLU A 133 9.81 1.38 -15.71
N GLY A 134 9.89 2.60 -16.25
CA GLY A 134 8.92 3.11 -17.22
C GLY A 134 7.48 3.11 -16.69
N LEU A 135 7.29 3.45 -15.42
CA LEU A 135 5.99 3.61 -14.78
C LEU A 135 5.47 5.03 -14.96
N LYS A 136 4.18 5.16 -15.24
CA LYS A 136 3.47 6.45 -15.20
C LYS A 136 3.09 6.77 -13.76
N ILE A 137 3.01 8.05 -13.42
CA ILE A 137 2.48 8.47 -12.11
C ILE A 137 1.16 9.16 -12.32
N ALA A 138 0.11 8.67 -11.66
CA ALA A 138 -1.21 9.28 -11.79
C ALA A 138 -1.22 10.70 -11.21
N ARG A 139 -1.93 11.62 -11.88
CA ARG A 139 -1.93 13.05 -11.49
C ARG A 139 -2.38 13.29 -10.04
N TRP A 140 -3.23 12.41 -9.52
CA TRP A 140 -3.84 12.55 -8.20
C TRP A 140 -2.96 12.06 -7.06
N VAL A 141 -1.86 11.36 -7.35
CA VAL A 141 -0.89 10.96 -6.30
C VAL A 141 -0.37 12.20 -5.57
N TRP A 142 -0.32 13.36 -6.24
CA TRP A 142 0.16 14.64 -5.70
C TRP A 142 -0.92 15.55 -5.13
N ALA A 143 -2.18 15.24 -5.39
CA ALA A 143 -3.28 16.15 -5.09
C ALA A 143 -3.89 15.83 -3.72
N VAL A 144 -3.58 16.66 -2.73
CA VAL A 144 -4.09 16.59 -1.35
C VAL A 144 -5.62 16.43 -1.30
N GLN A 145 -6.35 17.11 -2.19
CA GLN A 145 -7.82 17.08 -2.25
C GLN A 145 -8.42 15.83 -2.93
N LEU A 146 -7.66 15.10 -3.75
CA LEU A 146 -8.19 13.99 -4.55
C LEU A 146 -7.89 12.61 -3.96
N GLN A 147 -6.92 12.53 -3.04
CA GLN A 147 -6.67 11.29 -2.31
C GLN A 147 -7.92 10.84 -1.55
N HIS A 148 -8.76 11.77 -1.06
CA HIS A 148 -10.01 11.43 -0.38
C HIS A 148 -11.07 10.73 -1.25
N ARG A 149 -11.11 10.92 -2.58
CA ARG A 149 -12.13 10.25 -3.43
C ARG A 149 -11.78 8.79 -3.79
N PHE A 150 -10.49 8.43 -3.83
CA PHE A 150 -10.05 7.05 -4.00
C PHE A 150 -9.82 6.34 -2.65
N LEU A 151 -9.44 7.08 -1.60
CA LEU A 151 -9.36 6.58 -0.23
C LEU A 151 -10.77 6.29 0.34
N GLN A 152 -11.80 7.09 0.07
CA GLN A 152 -13.11 6.85 0.69
C GLN A 152 -13.82 5.59 0.17
N VAL A 153 -13.72 5.20 -1.09
CA VAL A 153 -14.39 3.96 -1.56
C VAL A 153 -13.69 2.68 -1.06
N ARG A 154 -12.38 2.73 -0.75
CA ARG A 154 -11.59 1.57 -0.30
C ARG A 154 -11.18 1.57 1.20
N LEU A 155 -11.25 2.70 1.93
CA LEU A 155 -10.98 2.78 3.38
C LEU A 155 -12.21 3.01 4.27
N LEU A 156 -13.38 3.36 3.73
CA LEU A 156 -14.57 3.62 4.58
C LEU A 156 -15.04 2.42 5.40
N LEU A 157 -14.53 1.21 5.16
CA LEU A 157 -14.85 0.03 5.97
C LEU A 157 -13.92 -0.22 7.16
N SER A 158 -12.80 0.51 7.33
CA SER A 158 -11.78 0.10 8.33
C SER A 158 -11.43 1.11 9.44
N CYS A 159 -11.82 2.39 9.34
CA CYS A 159 -11.51 3.37 10.39
C CYS A 159 -12.63 3.57 11.43
N CYS A 160 -13.84 3.04 11.22
CA CYS A 160 -14.98 3.29 12.13
C CYS A 160 -15.14 2.29 13.28
N ASN A 161 -14.33 1.23 13.41
CA ASN A 161 -14.59 0.18 14.41
C ASN A 161 -13.71 0.23 15.67
N ARG A 162 -13.19 1.40 16.04
CA ARG A 162 -12.50 1.57 17.32
C ARG A 162 -13.11 2.61 18.26
N HIS A 163 -14.18 3.30 17.86
CA HIS A 163 -15.01 4.07 18.79
C HIS A 163 -16.47 4.05 18.36
N ALA A 164 -17.33 3.78 19.35
CA ALA A 164 -18.79 3.82 19.34
C ALA A 164 -19.52 2.61 18.74
N GLY A 165 -20.17 1.84 19.62
CA GLY A 165 -21.20 0.88 19.25
C GLY A 165 -22.39 1.60 18.61
N VAL A 166 -22.46 1.58 17.28
CA VAL A 166 -23.64 1.99 16.52
C VAL A 166 -23.97 0.91 15.50
N SER A 167 -25.27 0.58 15.47
CA SER A 167 -25.92 -0.54 14.79
C SER A 167 -25.65 -0.65 13.29
N SER A 168 -25.56 -1.90 12.84
CA SER A 168 -25.24 -2.42 11.49
C SER A 168 -26.22 -2.06 10.36
N SER A 169 -27.09 -1.05 10.52
CA SER A 169 -28.25 -0.87 9.63
C SER A 169 -28.11 0.24 8.55
N ILE A 170 -27.04 1.05 8.56
CA ILE A 170 -26.95 2.22 7.66
C ILE A 170 -26.05 2.00 6.43
N VAL A 171 -25.29 0.90 6.37
CA VAL A 171 -24.23 0.74 5.34
C VAL A 171 -24.77 0.32 3.96
N THR A 172 -26.05 -0.04 3.84
CA THR A 172 -26.57 -0.64 2.61
C THR A 172 -27.09 0.35 1.56
N GLU A 173 -27.35 1.62 1.89
CA GLU A 173 -28.03 2.54 0.97
C GLU A 173 -27.13 3.38 0.06
N THR A 174 -25.83 3.48 0.32
CA THR A 174 -24.94 4.33 -0.50
C THR A 174 -24.37 3.61 -1.74
N ILE A 175 -24.62 2.30 -1.91
CA ILE A 175 -24.07 1.51 -3.03
C ILE A 175 -24.86 1.68 -4.35
N LEU A 176 -26.04 2.30 -4.33
CA LEU A 176 -26.89 2.41 -5.53
C LEU A 176 -26.81 3.73 -6.29
N VAL A 177 -26.00 4.69 -5.86
CA VAL A 177 -25.79 5.93 -6.61
C VAL A 177 -24.33 5.95 -7.04
N LEU A 178 -24.10 6.10 -8.34
CA LEU A 178 -22.80 6.05 -9.05
C LEU A 178 -22.48 4.71 -9.75
N LYS A 179 -23.38 4.29 -10.64
CA LYS A 179 -22.96 3.91 -11.99
C LYS A 179 -23.59 4.91 -12.98
N PRO A 180 -22.93 5.27 -14.09
CA PRO A 180 -23.65 5.73 -15.26
C PRO A 180 -24.58 4.62 -15.77
#